data_AF-U6DNA8-F1
#
_entry.id   AF-U6DNA8-F1
#
_cell.length_a   1.000
_cell.length_b   1.000
_cell.length_c   1.000
_cell.angle_alpha   90.00
_cell.angle_beta   90.00
_cell.angle_gamma   90.00
#
_symmetry.space_group_name_H-M   'P 1'
#
loop_
_entity.id
_entity.type
_entity.pdbx_description
1 polymer ?
#
loop_
_entity_poly.entity_id
_entity_poly.type
_entity_poly.pdbx_seq_one_letter_code
_entity_poly.pdbx_strand_id
1 'polypeptide(L)'
;LALLAGAVRVRLGAPLPFRAIRVTCTGSCRVSNKANDAAWVVEEGYFNSALSLADKGSLPAGEHSFPFQFLLPATAPTSFEGPFGKIVHQVRATIDTPRFSKDHQCSRVFYILSPLNLNSIPDIEQPNVASTTKKFSYKLVKTGSVVLTASTDLRGYVVGQVLRLQADIENQS
;
A
#
# COMPACT_ATOMS: atom_id res chain seq x y z
N LEU A 1 -0.29 17.48 -5.46
CA LEU A 1 0.03 16.95 -4.11
C LEU A 1 -1.19 17.17 -3.23
N ALA A 2 -1.65 16.14 -2.52
CA ALA A 2 -2.81 16.25 -1.63
C ALA A 2 -2.35 16.58 -0.20
N LEU A 3 -3.16 17.34 0.53
CA LEU A 3 -2.85 17.79 1.88
C LEU A 3 -3.70 17.03 2.90
N LEU A 4 -3.05 16.40 3.87
CA LEU A 4 -3.72 15.73 4.99
C LEU A 4 -3.49 16.56 6.25
N ALA A 5 -4.55 17.16 6.79
CA ALA A 5 -4.50 17.98 8.00
C ALA A 5 -5.39 17.42 9.10
N GLY A 6 -5.00 17.63 10.35
CA GLY A 6 -5.75 17.17 11.51
C GLY A 6 -5.18 17.72 12.81
N ALA A 7 -5.65 17.18 13.94
CA ALA A 7 -5.09 17.48 15.25
C ALA A 7 -5.11 16.26 16.16
N VAL A 8 -4.03 16.09 16.94
CA VAL A 8 -3.98 15.12 18.04
C VAL A 8 -4.61 15.77 19.26
N ARG A 9 -5.70 15.17 19.77
CA ARG A 9 -6.38 15.63 20.98
C ARG A 9 -6.06 14.71 22.14
N VAL A 10 -5.60 15.28 23.25
CA VAL A 10 -5.25 14.56 24.47
C VAL A 10 -6.13 15.06 25.60
N ARG A 11 -6.81 14.14 26.29
CA ARG A 11 -7.64 14.43 27.47
C ARG A 11 -7.05 13.74 28.68
N LEU A 12 -6.71 14.50 29.71
CA LEU A 12 -5.98 14.01 30.87
C LEU A 12 -6.73 14.32 32.16
N GLY A 13 -6.87 13.31 33.02
CA GLY A 13 -7.38 13.50 34.39
C GLY A 13 -6.32 13.96 35.40
N ALA A 14 -5.03 13.84 35.05
CA ALA A 14 -3.89 14.22 35.88
C ALA A 14 -2.71 14.65 34.99
N PRO A 15 -1.71 15.38 35.52
CA PRO A 15 -0.54 15.76 34.73
C PRO A 15 0.21 14.56 34.15
N LEU A 16 0.62 14.66 32.89
CA LEU A 16 1.35 13.61 32.16
C LEU A 16 2.72 14.13 31.71
N PRO A 17 3.83 13.70 32.33
CA PRO A 17 5.15 13.95 31.80
C PRO A 17 5.39 13.14 30.51
N PHE A 18 6.04 13.75 29.53
CA PHE A 18 6.34 13.13 28.24
C PHE A 18 7.72 13.54 27.73
N ARG A 19 8.28 12.71 26.85
CA ARG A 19 9.57 12.91 26.17
C ARG A 19 9.39 13.47 24.76
N ALA A 20 8.33 13.06 24.07
CA ALA A 20 7.95 13.59 22.78
C ALA A 20 6.48 13.25 22.48
N ILE A 21 5.79 14.13 21.75
CA ILE A 21 4.53 13.84 21.07
C ILE A 21 4.84 13.81 19.59
N ARG A 22 4.63 12.68 18.93
CA ARG A 22 4.93 12.51 17.52
C ARG A 22 3.69 12.09 16.75
N VAL A 23 3.65 12.46 15.48
CA VAL A 23 2.71 11.90 14.52
C VAL A 23 3.48 11.36 13.34
N THR A 24 3.14 10.14 12.92
CA THR A 24 3.64 9.53 11.70
C THR A 24 2.50 9.32 10.72
N CYS A 25 2.77 9.56 9.45
CA CYS A 25 1.88 9.30 8.32
C CYS A 25 2.58 8.28 7.43
N THR A 26 1.98 7.10 7.30
CA THR A 26 2.57 5.98 6.57
C THR A 26 1.60 5.40 5.56
N GLY A 27 2.16 4.93 4.45
CA GLY A 27 1.46 4.14 3.44
C GLY A 27 2.26 2.89 3.15
N SER A 28 1.62 1.72 3.20
CA SER A 28 2.27 0.44 2.87
C SER A 28 1.31 -0.55 2.24
N CYS A 29 1.86 -1.53 1.51
CA CYS A 29 1.14 -2.71 1.09
C CYS A 29 1.56 -3.94 1.87
N ARG A 30 0.64 -4.90 1.97
CA ARG A 30 0.90 -6.23 2.50
C ARG A 30 0.23 -7.26 1.62
N VAL A 31 0.94 -8.33 1.31
CA VAL A 31 0.47 -9.39 0.40
C VAL A 31 0.67 -10.77 1.05
N SER A 32 -0.27 -11.69 0.81
CA SER A 32 -0.19 -13.09 1.23
C SER A 32 -0.47 -14.04 0.06
N ASN A 33 0.10 -15.24 0.12
CA ASN A 33 -0.16 -16.32 -0.82
C ASN A 33 -1.45 -17.11 -0.49
N LYS A 34 -2.06 -16.85 0.66
CA LYS A 34 -3.29 -17.48 1.12
C LYS A 34 -4.37 -16.42 1.27
N ALA A 35 -5.59 -16.76 0.86
CA ALA A 35 -6.73 -15.88 0.99
C ALA A 35 -7.04 -15.61 2.47
N ASN A 36 -7.19 -14.33 2.82
CA ASN A 36 -7.52 -13.82 4.15
C ASN A 36 -6.55 -14.22 5.27
N ASP A 37 -5.30 -14.55 4.92
CA ASP A 37 -4.29 -14.88 5.92
C ASP A 37 -3.79 -13.63 6.65
N ALA A 38 -3.54 -13.77 7.95
CA ALA A 38 -2.90 -12.73 8.76
C ALA A 38 -1.38 -12.74 8.61
N ALA A 39 -0.80 -13.86 8.17
CA ALA A 39 0.61 -14.00 7.86
C ALA A 39 0.90 -13.38 6.47
N TRP A 40 1.43 -12.17 6.48
CA TRP A 40 1.87 -11.48 5.28
C TRP A 40 3.22 -12.02 4.83
N VAL A 41 3.33 -12.37 3.54
CA VAL A 41 4.56 -12.87 2.92
C VAL A 41 5.47 -11.71 2.55
N VAL A 42 4.88 -10.58 2.12
CA VAL A 42 5.61 -9.37 1.71
C VAL A 42 4.92 -8.15 2.30
N GLU A 43 5.73 -7.21 2.79
CA GLU A 43 5.32 -5.86 3.18
C GLU A 43 6.26 -4.85 2.50
N GLU A 44 5.69 -3.85 1.85
CA GLU A 44 6.43 -2.77 1.18
C GLU A 44 5.90 -1.41 1.64
N GLY A 45 6.81 -0.51 2.02
CA GLY A 45 6.46 0.85 2.40
C GLY A 45 6.51 1.80 1.21
N TYR A 46 5.43 2.54 0.96
CA TYR A 46 5.36 3.58 -0.07
C TYR A 46 5.87 4.92 0.43
N PHE A 47 5.52 5.29 1.66
CA PHE A 47 6.03 6.50 2.30
C PHE A 47 5.96 6.39 3.82
N ASN A 48 6.84 7.14 4.48
CA ASN A 48 6.86 7.30 5.93
C ASN A 48 7.32 8.72 6.26
N SER A 49 6.39 9.54 6.72
CA SER A 49 6.65 10.92 7.15
C SER A 49 6.36 11.04 8.64
N ALA A 50 7.20 11.77 9.36
CA ALA A 50 7.05 11.97 10.80
C ALA A 50 7.14 13.46 11.15
N LEU A 51 6.36 13.88 12.15
CA LEU A 51 6.34 15.23 12.70
C LEU A 51 6.46 15.14 14.23
N SER A 52 7.37 15.93 14.81
CA SER A 52 7.40 16.16 16.26
C SER A 52 6.44 17.32 16.56
N LEU A 53 5.41 17.07 17.37
CA LEU A 53 4.42 18.07 17.76
C LEU A 53 4.80 18.80 19.04
N ALA A 54 5.51 18.10 19.92
CA ALA A 54 6.06 18.66 21.15
C ALA A 54 7.23 17.80 21.59
N ASP A 55 8.30 18.44 22.07
CA ASP A 55 9.44 17.76 22.67
C ASP A 55 9.24 17.62 24.20
N LYS A 56 10.26 17.14 24.92
CA LYS A 56 10.18 16.81 26.36
C LYS A 56 9.46 17.89 27.17
N GLY A 57 8.43 17.49 27.91
CA GLY A 57 7.60 18.38 28.71
C GLY A 57 6.65 17.66 29.65
N SER A 58 5.63 18.37 30.13
CA SER A 58 4.54 17.82 30.91
C SER A 58 3.23 18.49 30.51
N LEU A 59 2.19 17.70 30.29
CA LEU A 59 0.84 18.21 30.04
C LEU A 59 0.08 18.29 31.36
N PRO A 60 -0.52 19.43 31.73
CA PRO A 60 -1.41 19.47 32.90
C PRO A 60 -2.70 18.69 32.64
N ALA A 61 -3.49 18.44 33.70
CA ALA A 61 -4.84 17.90 33.54
C ALA A 61 -5.70 18.85 32.66
N GLY A 62 -6.60 18.28 31.87
CA GLY A 62 -7.44 19.02 30.91
C GLY A 62 -7.34 18.50 29.48
N GLU A 63 -7.77 19.34 28.53
CA GLU A 63 -7.72 19.04 27.10
C GLU A 63 -6.58 19.77 26.40
N HIS A 64 -5.86 19.06 25.54
CA HIS A 64 -4.75 19.57 24.75
C HIS A 64 -4.98 19.23 23.28
N SER A 65 -4.62 20.14 22.38
CA SER A 65 -4.77 19.94 20.94
C SER A 65 -3.50 20.33 20.19
N PHE A 66 -2.96 19.40 19.42
CA PHE A 66 -1.75 19.58 18.63
C PHE A 66 -2.08 19.43 17.14
N PRO A 67 -2.19 20.54 16.38
CA PRO A 67 -2.47 20.47 14.96
C PRO A 67 -1.28 19.87 14.19
N PHE A 68 -1.57 19.16 13.10
CA PHE A 68 -0.56 18.61 12.21
C PHE A 68 -1.01 18.70 10.76
N GLN A 69 -0.03 18.65 9.86
CA GLN A 69 -0.25 18.63 8.42
C GLN A 69 0.84 17.81 7.72
N PHE A 70 0.43 16.99 6.76
CA PHE A 70 1.30 16.23 5.88
C PHE A 70 0.97 16.52 4.42
N LEU A 71 2.01 16.58 3.59
CA LEU A 71 1.89 16.51 2.14
C LEU A 71 1.97 15.06 1.72
N LEU A 72 0.90 14.53 1.12
CA LEU A 72 0.88 13.18 0.60
C LEU A 72 1.65 13.12 -0.73
N PRO A 73 2.58 12.15 -0.92
CA PRO A 73 3.29 11.97 -2.17
C PRO A 73 2.33 11.74 -3.34
N ALA A 74 2.63 12.31 -4.50
CA ALA A 74 1.85 12.04 -5.72
C ALA A 74 1.95 10.58 -6.19
N THR A 75 3.00 9.88 -5.76
CA THR A 75 3.24 8.45 -6.01
C THR A 75 2.50 7.54 -5.03
N ALA A 76 1.78 8.08 -4.04
CA ALA A 76 1.02 7.27 -3.10
C ALA A 76 -0.08 6.50 -3.85
N PRO A 77 -0.09 5.15 -3.78
CA PRO A 77 -1.04 4.35 -4.55
C PRO A 77 -2.44 4.42 -3.96
N THR A 78 -3.42 4.08 -4.80
CA THR A 78 -4.82 3.91 -4.38
C THR A 78 -4.93 2.85 -3.29
N SER A 79 -5.69 3.17 -2.24
CA SER A 79 -6.05 2.23 -1.18
C SER A 79 -6.79 1.03 -1.76
N PHE A 80 -6.47 -0.15 -1.24
CA PHE A 80 -7.02 -1.41 -1.74
C PHE A 80 -7.19 -2.39 -0.58
N GLU A 81 -8.27 -3.17 -0.62
CA GLU A 81 -8.51 -4.28 0.31
C GLU A 81 -9.02 -5.48 -0.50
N GLY A 82 -8.30 -6.59 -0.40
CA GLY A 82 -8.65 -7.83 -1.08
C GLY A 82 -8.17 -9.05 -0.31
N PRO A 83 -8.57 -10.26 -0.76
CA PRO A 83 -8.28 -11.50 -0.04
C PRO A 83 -6.79 -11.83 0.03
N PHE A 84 -5.98 -11.37 -0.93
CA PHE A 84 -4.55 -11.67 -0.98
C PHE A 84 -3.66 -10.49 -0.59
N GLY A 85 -4.24 -9.36 -0.21
CA GLY A 85 -3.45 -8.19 0.14
C GLY A 85 -4.25 -6.92 0.29
N LYS A 86 -3.57 -5.90 0.80
CA LYS A 86 -4.14 -4.58 1.03
C LYS A 86 -3.09 -3.49 0.93
N ILE A 87 -3.54 -2.30 0.55
CA ILE A 87 -2.77 -1.05 0.57
C ILE A 87 -3.43 -0.15 1.62
N VAL A 88 -2.71 0.12 2.70
CA VAL A 88 -3.22 0.86 3.87
C VAL A 88 -2.41 2.12 4.08
N HIS A 89 -3.12 3.24 4.19
CA HIS A 89 -2.55 4.51 4.62
C HIS A 89 -3.08 4.87 6.01
N GLN A 90 -2.21 5.29 6.90
CA GLN A 90 -2.58 5.60 8.28
C GLN A 90 -1.79 6.77 8.85
N VAL A 91 -2.43 7.48 9.77
CA VAL A 91 -1.77 8.40 10.68
C VAL A 91 -1.72 7.75 12.06
N ARG A 92 -0.57 7.79 12.71
CA ARG A 92 -0.37 7.30 14.08
C ARG A 92 0.20 8.42 14.93
N ALA A 93 -0.45 8.71 16.04
CA ALA A 93 0.06 9.60 17.07
C ALA A 93 0.67 8.78 18.21
N THR A 94 1.83 9.18 18.71
CA THR A 94 2.49 8.58 19.89
C THR A 94 2.84 9.67 20.90
N ILE A 95 2.72 9.32 22.19
CA ILE A 95 3.24 10.09 23.31
C ILE A 95 4.24 9.18 24.01
N ASP A 96 5.52 9.51 23.83
CA ASP A 96 6.62 8.81 24.48
C ASP A 96 6.70 9.32 25.92
N THR A 97 6.63 8.43 26.90
CA THR A 97 6.64 8.77 28.33
C THR A 97 8.03 8.55 28.94
N PRO A 98 8.32 9.06 30.15
CA PRO A 98 9.55 8.77 30.86
C PRO A 98 9.79 7.26 31.06
N ARG A 99 11.04 6.87 31.32
CA ARG A 99 11.39 5.45 31.55
C ARG A 99 10.49 4.85 32.64
N PHE A 100 10.07 3.60 32.44
CA PHE A 100 9.17 2.85 33.32
C PHE A 100 7.69 3.31 33.32
N SER A 101 7.32 4.29 32.49
CA SER A 101 5.93 4.62 32.20
C SER A 101 5.46 3.97 30.90
N LYS A 102 4.14 3.82 30.75
CA LYS A 102 3.53 3.26 29.53
C LYS A 102 3.33 4.35 28.49
N ASP A 103 3.87 4.14 27.29
CA ASP A 103 3.63 5.03 26.16
C ASP A 103 2.18 4.95 25.68
N HIS A 104 1.70 6.06 25.14
CA HIS A 104 0.35 6.16 24.58
C HIS A 104 0.44 6.25 23.06
N GLN A 105 -0.47 5.57 22.37
CA GLN A 105 -0.58 5.67 20.93
C GLN A 105 -2.02 5.53 20.46
N CYS A 106 -2.34 6.16 19.34
CA CYS A 106 -3.56 5.91 18.60
C CYS A 106 -3.30 6.01 17.10
N SER A 107 -4.12 5.35 16.29
CA SER A 107 -4.02 5.42 14.84
C SER A 107 -5.38 5.62 14.18
N ARG A 108 -5.34 6.18 12.98
CA ARG A 108 -6.48 6.36 12.08
C ARG A 108 -6.06 6.01 10.66
N VAL A 109 -6.78 5.07 10.06
CA VAL A 109 -6.65 4.74 8.64
C VAL A 109 -7.40 5.80 7.83
N PHE A 110 -6.86 6.14 6.67
CA PHE A 110 -7.52 6.98 5.68
C PHE A 110 -7.36 6.37 4.28
N TYR A 111 -8.24 6.75 3.37
CA TYR A 111 -8.26 6.21 2.01
C TYR A 111 -7.69 7.23 1.03
N ILE A 112 -6.83 6.77 0.13
CA ILE A 112 -6.37 7.53 -1.03
C ILE A 112 -7.02 6.91 -2.27
N LEU A 113 -7.66 7.76 -3.08
CA LEU A 113 -8.13 7.38 -4.41
C LEU A 113 -7.30 8.13 -5.45
N SER A 114 -6.49 7.39 -6.19
CA SER A 114 -5.73 7.88 -7.33
C SER A 114 -6.25 7.18 -8.59
N PRO A 115 -7.35 7.67 -9.20
CA PRO A 115 -7.93 7.04 -10.37
C PRO A 115 -6.97 7.15 -11.56
N LEU A 116 -6.73 6.03 -12.24
CA LEU A 116 -5.97 6.01 -13.48
C LEU A 116 -6.90 6.36 -14.64
N ASN A 117 -6.65 7.49 -15.31
CA ASN A 117 -7.38 7.84 -16.52
C ASN A 117 -6.77 7.08 -17.71
N LEU A 118 -7.40 5.98 -18.13
CA LEU A 118 -6.93 5.18 -19.27
C LEU A 118 -6.82 6.01 -20.56
N ASN A 119 -7.67 7.03 -20.74
CA ASN A 119 -7.63 7.91 -21.92
C ASN A 119 -6.34 8.74 -22.03
N SER A 120 -5.56 8.84 -20.94
CA SER A 120 -4.26 9.53 -20.96
C SER A 120 -3.09 8.62 -21.34
N ILE A 121 -3.33 7.30 -21.47
CA ILE A 121 -2.31 6.33 -21.81
C ILE A 121 -2.36 6.08 -23.32
N PRO A 122 -1.30 6.38 -24.07
CA PRO A 122 -1.27 6.08 -25.50
C PRO A 122 -1.34 4.58 -25.73
N ASP A 123 -1.94 4.18 -26.86
CA ASP A 123 -2.08 2.79 -27.28
C ASP A 123 -2.83 1.88 -26.29
N ILE A 124 -3.60 2.43 -25.35
CA ILE A 124 -4.31 1.62 -24.33
C ILE A 124 -5.34 0.66 -24.94
N GLU A 125 -5.84 1.00 -26.13
CA GLU A 125 -6.77 0.22 -26.93
C GLU A 125 -6.08 -0.82 -27.82
N GLN A 126 -4.75 -0.83 -27.90
CA GLN A 126 -4.03 -1.83 -28.66
C GLN A 126 -4.04 -3.18 -27.95
N PRO A 127 -3.92 -4.30 -28.68
CA PRO A 127 -3.72 -5.60 -28.06
C PRO A 127 -2.46 -5.66 -27.19
N ASN A 128 -2.52 -6.49 -26.15
CA ASN A 128 -1.33 -6.90 -25.42
C ASN A 128 -0.97 -8.33 -25.83
N VAL A 129 0.31 -8.63 -26.03
CA VAL A 129 0.78 -9.96 -26.45
C VAL A 129 2.01 -10.31 -25.62
N ALA A 130 1.98 -11.48 -24.97
CA ALA A 130 3.10 -12.04 -24.23
C ALA A 130 3.39 -13.45 -24.74
N SER A 131 4.66 -13.78 -24.97
CA SER A 131 5.07 -15.11 -25.42
C SER A 131 6.15 -15.67 -24.48
N THR A 132 6.04 -16.96 -24.17
CA THR A 132 7.03 -17.69 -23.37
C THR A 132 7.30 -19.06 -23.95
N THR A 133 8.57 -19.47 -23.95
CA THR A 133 9.01 -20.77 -24.47
C THR A 133 9.46 -21.66 -23.33
N LYS A 134 8.84 -22.84 -23.21
CA LYS A 134 9.26 -23.87 -22.25
C LYS A 134 9.95 -25.00 -23.00
N LYS A 135 11.24 -25.17 -22.74
CA LYS A 135 12.04 -26.30 -23.24
C LYS A 135 11.92 -27.48 -22.29
N PHE A 136 11.83 -28.69 -22.84
CA PHE A 136 11.81 -29.93 -22.08
C PHE A 136 12.65 -30.99 -22.79
N SER A 137 13.24 -31.89 -22.00
CA SER A 137 14.02 -33.02 -22.51
C SER A 137 13.38 -34.33 -22.06
N TYR A 138 13.26 -35.29 -22.97
CA TYR A 138 12.81 -36.65 -22.66
C TYR A 138 13.91 -37.66 -22.98
N LYS A 139 14.50 -38.24 -21.93
CA LYS A 139 15.69 -39.10 -21.99
C LYS A 139 16.88 -38.41 -22.69
N LEU A 140 17.96 -39.15 -22.94
CA LEU A 140 19.27 -38.65 -23.40
C LEU A 140 19.31 -38.03 -24.82
N VAL A 141 18.19 -37.90 -25.56
CA VAL A 141 18.27 -37.66 -27.03
C VAL A 141 17.24 -36.68 -27.62
N LYS A 142 16.07 -36.42 -27.01
CA LYS A 142 15.06 -35.52 -27.60
C LYS A 142 14.80 -34.30 -26.73
N THR A 143 15.09 -33.13 -27.29
CA THR A 143 14.74 -31.82 -26.74
C THR A 143 13.54 -31.30 -27.53
N GLY A 144 12.43 -31.01 -26.85
CA GLY A 144 11.26 -30.35 -27.42
C GLY A 144 11.07 -28.97 -26.82
N SER A 145 10.31 -28.11 -27.51
CA SER A 145 9.88 -26.84 -26.96
C SER A 145 8.40 -26.61 -27.20
N VAL A 146 7.72 -26.09 -26.19
CA VAL A 146 6.38 -25.53 -26.33
C VAL A 146 6.48 -24.01 -26.24
N VAL A 147 5.92 -23.31 -27.22
CA VAL A 147 5.73 -21.87 -27.19
C VAL A 147 4.28 -21.59 -26.80
N LEU A 148 4.07 -20.79 -25.75
CA LEU A 148 2.77 -20.26 -25.37
C LEU A 148 2.76 -18.76 -25.71
N THR A 149 1.84 -18.35 -26.56
CA THR A 149 1.56 -16.94 -26.84
C THR A 149 0.18 -16.61 -26.31
N ALA A 150 0.09 -15.69 -25.36
CA ALA A 150 -1.16 -15.20 -24.81
C ALA A 150 -1.36 -13.75 -25.25
N SER A 151 -2.59 -13.39 -25.62
CA SER A 151 -2.94 -12.03 -26.01
C SER A 151 -4.28 -11.59 -25.41
N THR A 152 -4.42 -10.28 -25.27
CA THR A 152 -5.67 -9.63 -24.88
C THR A 152 -6.04 -8.59 -25.93
N ASP A 153 -7.33 -8.34 -26.13
CA ASP A 153 -7.84 -7.42 -27.16
C ASP A 153 -7.46 -5.96 -26.89
N LEU A 154 -7.36 -5.57 -25.61
CA LEU A 154 -6.91 -4.25 -25.16
C LEU A 154 -5.77 -4.38 -24.12
N ARG A 155 -5.02 -3.29 -23.90
CA ARG A 155 -4.02 -3.17 -22.83
C ARG A 155 -4.61 -2.66 -21.51
N GLY A 156 -5.71 -1.91 -21.56
CA GLY A 156 -6.41 -1.39 -20.38
C GLY A 156 -7.89 -1.73 -20.38
N TYR A 157 -8.41 -2.05 -19.19
CA TYR A 157 -9.82 -2.37 -18.98
C TYR A 157 -10.37 -1.53 -17.82
N VAL A 158 -11.65 -1.19 -17.91
CA VAL A 158 -12.39 -0.62 -16.79
C VAL A 158 -13.17 -1.70 -16.03
N VAL A 159 -13.56 -1.39 -14.80
CA VAL A 159 -14.39 -2.30 -14.00
C VAL A 159 -15.68 -2.63 -14.74
N GLY A 160 -15.98 -3.93 -14.87
CA GLY A 160 -17.17 -4.44 -15.56
C GLY A 160 -16.97 -4.75 -17.04
N GLN A 161 -15.85 -4.36 -17.65
CA GLN A 161 -15.52 -4.74 -19.01
C GLN A 161 -15.03 -6.19 -19.08
N VAL A 162 -15.42 -6.91 -20.14
CA VAL A 162 -14.94 -8.29 -20.37
C VAL A 162 -13.52 -8.27 -20.93
N LEU A 163 -12.61 -8.96 -20.24
CA LEU A 163 -11.24 -9.20 -20.73
C LEU A 163 -11.25 -10.42 -21.67
N ARG A 164 -10.93 -10.22 -22.95
CA ARG A 164 -10.87 -11.32 -23.93
C ARG A 164 -9.44 -11.85 -24.01
N LEU A 165 -9.21 -13.00 -23.37
CA LEU A 165 -7.91 -13.68 -23.42
C LEU A 165 -7.91 -14.70 -24.56
N GLN A 166 -6.93 -14.58 -25.47
CA GLN A 166 -6.60 -15.61 -26.45
C GLN A 166 -5.25 -16.24 -26.06
N ALA A 167 -5.14 -17.55 -26.23
CA ALA A 167 -3.92 -18.28 -25.95
C ALA A 167 -3.65 -19.30 -27.07
N ASP A 168 -2.51 -19.15 -27.73
CA ASP A 168 -2.02 -20.02 -28.78
C ASP A 168 -0.85 -20.85 -28.25
N ILE A 169 -0.95 -22.17 -28.41
CA ILE A 169 0.07 -23.12 -27.96
C ILE A 169 0.66 -23.80 -29.20
N GLU A 170 1.95 -23.59 -29.42
CA GLU A 170 2.69 -24.24 -30.49
C GLU A 170 3.65 -25.27 -29.88
N ASN A 171 3.40 -26.55 -30.15
CA ASN A 171 4.30 -27.62 -29.76
C ASN A 171 5.30 -27.88 -30.90
N GLN A 172 6.56 -27.52 -30.69
CA GLN A 172 7.66 -27.68 -31.64
C GLN A 172 8.53 -28.90 -31.32
N SER A 173 8.00 -29.88 -30.59
CA SER A 173 8.69 -31.13 -30.20
C SER A 173 8.61 -32.24 -31.23
#